data_AF-B5G862-F1
#
_entry.id   AF-B5G862-F1
#
_cell.length_a   1.000
_cell.length_b   1.000
_cell.length_c   1.000
_cell.angle_alpha   90.00
_cell.angle_beta   90.00
_cell.angle_gamma   90.00
#
_symmetry.space_group_name_H-M   'P 1'
#
loop_
_entity.id
_entity.type
_entity.pdbx_description
1 polymer ?
#
loop_
_entity_poly.entity_id
_entity_poly.type
_entity_poly.pdbx_seq_one_letter_code
_entity_poly.pdbx_strand_id
1 'polypeptide(L)'
;MRVVRGVARPRHQRHRPRRAPRYPHRARLVPARLPSLRAPPRPRKHGAKHPPEREGKPMTVTLDTSALTRTRDPRELLNAVAPHITELTVNVFDSGLDIWDREIALLLRDHTMVKDMAERILGNAVMYTLGSIENPEVHLGVGKLVDIGVHQLILDTPVWWGICRLYNGGAFKHHAPFIERRNDGLCLRTGDFLKSQGWAIDEELWAIDGTSCSPCDNKVPDSH
;
A
#
# COMPACT_ATOMS: atom_id res chain seq x y z
N MET A 1 -69.12 1.29 40.50
CA MET A 1 -69.43 2.63 39.95
C MET A 1 -68.26 3.56 40.28
N ARG A 2 -67.27 3.72 39.38
CA ARG A 2 -66.30 4.83 39.39
C ARG A 2 -65.53 4.91 38.07
N VAL A 3 -65.97 5.90 37.29
CA VAL A 3 -65.38 6.64 36.16
C VAL A 3 -63.96 6.26 35.71
N VAL A 4 -63.86 5.80 34.45
CA VAL A 4 -62.62 5.68 33.66
C VAL A 4 -62.26 7.08 33.13
N ARG A 5 -61.09 7.61 33.50
CA ARG A 5 -60.51 8.82 32.88
C ARG A 5 -59.61 8.40 31.72
N GLY A 6 -59.94 8.87 30.52
CA GLY A 6 -59.19 8.61 29.29
C GLY A 6 -57.80 9.24 29.31
N VAL A 7 -56.81 8.43 28.96
CA VAL A 7 -55.44 8.89 28.70
C VAL A 7 -55.37 9.32 27.23
N ALA A 8 -55.09 10.60 27.00
CA ALA A 8 -54.91 11.17 25.68
C ALA A 8 -53.63 10.61 25.01
N ARG A 9 -53.77 10.08 23.79
CA ARG A 9 -52.64 9.64 22.96
C ARG A 9 -51.82 10.86 22.48
N PRO A 10 -50.48 10.82 22.52
CA PRO A 10 -49.66 11.89 21.95
C PRO A 10 -49.77 11.89 20.42
N ARG A 11 -49.96 13.09 19.85
CA ARG A 11 -49.98 13.31 18.40
C ARG A 11 -48.59 13.06 17.81
N HIS A 12 -48.50 12.15 16.84
CA HIS A 12 -47.33 11.99 15.98
C HIS A 12 -47.02 13.32 15.27
N GLN A 13 -45.94 13.98 15.66
CA GLN A 13 -45.30 15.00 14.83
C GLN A 13 -44.70 14.29 13.61
N ARG A 14 -45.32 14.51 12.45
CA ARG A 14 -44.75 14.11 11.15
C ARG A 14 -43.52 14.97 10.89
N HIS A 15 -42.33 14.38 11.00
CA HIS A 15 -41.10 14.99 10.48
C HIS A 15 -41.26 15.22 8.98
N ARG A 16 -41.29 16.50 8.56
CA ARG A 16 -41.12 16.86 7.15
C ARG A 16 -39.69 16.53 6.73
N PRO A 17 -39.44 15.85 5.60
CA PRO A 17 -38.09 15.62 5.12
C PRO A 17 -37.44 16.95 4.77
N ARG A 18 -36.22 17.18 5.29
CA ARG A 18 -35.37 18.29 4.87
C ARG A 18 -35.07 18.14 3.38
N ARG A 19 -35.33 19.19 2.59
CA ARG A 19 -34.95 19.24 1.17
C ARG A 19 -33.42 19.10 1.07
N ALA A 20 -32.97 18.15 0.25
CA ALA A 20 -31.57 18.03 -0.12
C ALA A 20 -31.09 19.31 -0.84
N PRO A 21 -29.82 19.74 -0.64
CA PRO A 21 -29.28 20.87 -1.37
C PRO A 21 -29.21 20.55 -2.87
N ARG A 22 -29.77 21.45 -3.68
CA ARG A 22 -29.68 21.39 -5.14
C ARG A 22 -28.24 21.77 -5.54
N TYR A 23 -27.48 20.81 -6.03
CA TYR A 23 -26.21 21.08 -6.71
C TYR A 23 -26.48 21.89 -7.99
N PRO A 24 -25.73 22.97 -8.26
CA PRO A 24 -25.86 23.69 -9.52
C PRO A 24 -25.43 22.78 -10.68
N HIS A 25 -26.20 22.86 -11.76
CA HIS A 25 -26.00 22.12 -12.99
C HIS A 25 -24.56 22.26 -13.51
N ARG A 26 -23.99 21.12 -13.94
CA ARG A 26 -22.74 21.01 -14.70
C ARG A 26 -22.64 22.12 -15.74
N ALA A 27 -21.68 23.03 -15.56
CA ALA A 27 -21.18 23.84 -16.65
C ALA A 27 -20.62 22.90 -17.73
N ARG A 28 -21.10 23.02 -18.97
CA ARG A 28 -20.49 22.36 -20.12
C ARG A 28 -19.07 22.95 -20.28
N LEU A 29 -18.07 22.14 -19.97
CA LEU A 29 -16.69 22.43 -20.37
C LEU A 29 -16.65 22.46 -21.90
N VAL A 30 -16.46 23.64 -22.46
CA VAL A 30 -16.09 23.82 -23.87
C VAL A 30 -14.65 23.34 -24.01
N PRO A 31 -14.33 22.40 -24.92
CA PRO A 31 -12.95 21.97 -25.10
C PRO A 31 -12.14 23.14 -25.65
N ALA A 32 -11.12 23.57 -24.90
CA ALA A 32 -10.10 24.49 -25.40
C ALA A 32 -9.37 23.80 -26.56
N ARG A 33 -9.32 24.47 -27.73
CA ARG A 33 -8.49 24.03 -28.85
C ARG A 33 -7.03 24.14 -28.43
N LEU A 34 -6.36 22.99 -28.30
CA LEU A 34 -4.90 22.93 -28.22
C LEU A 34 -4.28 23.50 -29.51
N PRO A 35 -3.28 24.39 -29.43
CA PRO A 35 -2.53 24.80 -30.60
C PRO A 35 -1.74 23.61 -31.17
N SER A 36 -1.80 23.45 -32.49
CA SER A 36 -1.07 22.43 -33.25
C SER A 36 0.44 22.62 -33.06
N LEU A 37 1.09 21.69 -32.36
CA LEU A 37 2.54 21.60 -32.28
C LEU A 37 3.06 21.15 -33.66
N ARG A 38 3.61 22.09 -34.43
CA ARG A 38 4.41 21.76 -35.62
C ARG A 38 5.62 20.93 -35.20
N ALA A 39 5.80 19.78 -35.84
CA ALA A 39 6.99 18.96 -35.69
C ALA A 39 8.26 19.76 -36.07
N PRO A 40 9.38 19.59 -35.35
CA PRO A 40 10.64 20.25 -35.69
C PRO A 40 11.22 19.70 -37.02
N PRO A 41 11.95 20.52 -37.78
CA PRO A 41 12.57 20.09 -39.03
C PRO A 41 13.67 19.06 -38.78
N ARG A 42 13.75 18.04 -39.65
CA ARG A 42 14.82 17.03 -39.61
C ARG A 42 16.20 17.67 -39.80
N PRO A 43 17.24 17.23 -39.07
CA PRO A 43 18.58 17.77 -39.24
C PRO A 43 19.17 17.34 -40.59
N ARG A 44 19.84 18.29 -41.26
CA ARG A 44 20.62 18.05 -42.47
C ARG A 44 21.83 17.17 -42.16
N LYS A 45 22.05 16.11 -42.96
CA LYS A 45 23.24 15.27 -42.89
C LYS A 45 24.45 16.07 -43.38
N HIS A 46 25.30 16.52 -42.46
CA HIS A 46 26.68 16.92 -42.76
C HIS A 46 27.62 15.84 -42.22
N GLY A 47 28.44 15.30 -43.11
CA GLY A 47 29.45 14.31 -42.77
C GLY A 47 30.52 14.93 -41.89
N ALA A 48 30.59 14.44 -40.65
CA ALA A 48 31.73 14.64 -39.76
C ALA A 48 32.22 13.26 -39.33
N LYS A 49 33.53 13.02 -39.48
CA LYS A 49 34.19 11.78 -39.09
C LYS A 49 34.16 11.64 -37.56
N HIS A 50 33.64 10.52 -37.06
CA HIS A 50 33.67 10.17 -35.64
C HIS A 50 35.10 9.75 -35.20
N PRO A 51 35.58 10.18 -34.03
CA PRO A 51 36.65 9.49 -33.31
C PRO A 51 36.09 8.27 -32.56
N PRO A 52 36.92 7.26 -32.22
CA PRO A 52 36.42 5.99 -31.70
C PRO A 52 35.82 6.14 -30.30
N GLU A 53 34.62 5.55 -30.13
CA GLU A 53 33.94 5.40 -28.85
C GLU A 53 34.79 4.55 -27.89
N ARG A 54 34.96 5.05 -26.66
CA ARG A 54 35.34 4.21 -25.53
C ARG A 54 34.07 3.48 -25.07
N GLU A 55 34.04 2.16 -25.21
CA GLU A 55 33.02 1.29 -24.63
C GLU A 55 33.05 1.40 -23.09
N GLY A 56 32.28 2.34 -22.56
CA GLY A 56 31.88 2.35 -21.16
C GLY A 56 30.67 1.43 -21.00
N LYS A 57 30.92 0.18 -20.59
CA LYS A 57 29.87 -0.76 -20.18
C LYS A 57 29.07 -0.10 -19.04
N PRO A 58 27.73 0.03 -19.11
CA PRO A 58 26.96 0.54 -17.99
C PRO A 58 27.11 -0.45 -16.83
N MET A 59 27.75 0.00 -15.75
CA MET A 59 27.75 -0.73 -14.49
C MET A 59 26.38 -0.54 -13.84
N THR A 60 25.47 -1.46 -14.12
CA THR A 60 24.30 -1.66 -13.26
C THR A 60 24.83 -2.14 -11.91
N VAL A 61 24.87 -1.24 -10.93
CA VAL A 61 25.09 -1.63 -9.53
C VAL A 61 23.80 -2.29 -9.07
N THR A 62 23.71 -3.60 -9.25
CA THR A 62 22.78 -4.43 -8.47
C THR A 62 23.27 -4.39 -7.04
N LEU A 63 22.70 -3.50 -6.22
CA LEU A 63 22.79 -3.63 -4.78
C LEU A 63 22.15 -4.98 -4.43
N ASP A 64 22.91 -5.82 -3.72
CA ASP A 64 22.36 -7.04 -3.13
C ASP A 64 21.38 -6.62 -2.03
N THR A 65 20.11 -6.49 -2.39
CA THR A 65 19.04 -6.07 -1.48
C THR A 65 18.88 -7.04 -0.32
N SER A 66 19.21 -8.33 -0.50
CA SER A 66 19.20 -9.32 0.57
C SER A 66 20.23 -9.00 1.67
N ALA A 67 21.32 -8.30 1.34
CA ALA A 67 22.30 -7.86 2.33
C ALA A 67 21.82 -6.69 3.21
N LEU A 68 20.74 -5.99 2.84
CA LEU A 68 20.19 -4.87 3.62
C LEU A 68 19.37 -5.33 4.83
N THR A 69 18.85 -6.56 4.82
CA THR A 69 17.98 -7.12 5.86
C THR A 69 18.76 -8.11 6.74
N ARG A 70 19.61 -7.58 7.63
CA ARG A 70 20.42 -8.39 8.57
C ARG A 70 19.61 -9.17 9.62
N THR A 71 18.31 -8.88 9.72
CA THR A 71 17.37 -9.48 10.68
C THR A 71 16.09 -9.87 9.94
N ARG A 72 15.41 -10.90 10.44
CA ARG A 72 14.06 -11.31 10.00
C ARG A 72 12.99 -10.96 11.04
N ASP A 73 13.29 -10.05 11.97
CA ASP A 73 12.32 -9.48 12.90
C ASP A 73 11.57 -8.30 12.23
N PRO A 74 10.25 -8.42 11.99
CA PRO A 74 9.45 -7.35 11.40
C PRO A 74 9.47 -6.03 12.16
N ARG A 75 9.49 -6.07 13.49
CA ARG A 75 9.49 -4.87 14.35
C ARG A 75 10.80 -4.12 14.21
N GLU A 76 11.92 -4.84 14.26
CA GLU A 76 13.24 -4.23 14.06
C GLU A 76 13.36 -3.59 12.67
N LEU A 77 12.92 -4.31 11.62
CA LEU A 77 12.98 -3.82 10.25
C LEU A 77 12.13 -2.57 10.04
N LEU A 78 10.91 -2.54 10.59
CA LEU A 78 10.02 -1.39 10.45
C LEU A 78 10.52 -0.19 11.26
N ASN A 79 11.03 -0.40 12.47
CA ASN A 79 11.62 0.67 13.28
C ASN A 79 12.90 1.25 12.67
N ALA A 80 13.68 0.44 11.95
CA ALA A 80 14.87 0.91 11.23
C ALA A 80 14.54 1.91 10.11
N VAL A 81 13.26 2.02 9.70
CA VAL A 81 12.81 2.99 8.69
C VAL A 81 12.87 4.43 9.21
N ALA A 82 12.79 4.66 10.52
CA ALA A 82 12.62 6.01 11.09
C ALA A 82 13.63 7.07 10.57
N PRO A 83 14.96 6.80 10.49
CA PRO A 83 15.92 7.77 9.97
C PRO A 83 15.76 8.07 8.47
N HIS A 84 14.99 7.23 7.76
CA HIS A 84 14.74 7.34 6.33
C HIS A 84 13.40 8.01 6.03
N ILE A 85 12.65 8.50 7.02
CA ILE A 85 11.41 9.26 6.82
C ILE A 85 11.75 10.75 6.73
N THR A 86 11.55 11.34 5.55
CA THR A 86 11.89 12.74 5.26
C THR A 86 10.66 13.64 5.16
N GLU A 87 9.49 13.05 4.92
CA GLU A 87 8.23 13.76 4.76
C GLU A 87 7.44 13.78 6.07
N LEU A 88 6.73 14.88 6.33
CA LEU A 88 5.74 14.99 7.41
C LEU A 88 6.27 14.52 8.79
N THR A 89 7.56 14.74 9.06
CA THR A 89 8.26 14.18 10.22
C THR A 89 7.62 14.59 11.55
N VAL A 90 7.06 15.80 11.65
CA VAL A 90 6.29 16.21 12.83
C VAL A 90 5.10 15.28 13.05
N ASN A 91 4.28 15.03 12.03
CA ASN A 91 3.10 14.15 12.12
C ASN A 91 3.44 12.67 12.38
N VAL A 92 4.62 12.24 11.94
CA VAL A 92 5.05 10.85 12.13
C VAL A 92 5.60 10.66 13.55
N PHE A 93 6.39 11.62 14.05
CA PHE A 93 7.15 11.46 15.29
C PHE A 93 6.57 12.18 16.51
N ASP A 94 5.51 12.98 16.38
CA ASP A 94 4.92 13.75 17.50
C ASP A 94 4.29 12.89 18.60
N SER A 95 3.83 11.68 18.27
CA SER A 95 3.20 10.76 19.22
C SER A 95 4.15 10.21 20.29
N GLY A 96 5.47 10.28 20.06
CA GLY A 96 6.48 9.66 20.92
C GLY A 96 6.55 8.13 20.84
N LEU A 97 5.74 7.50 19.99
CA LEU A 97 5.82 6.07 19.68
C LEU A 97 6.95 5.82 18.67
N ASP A 98 7.49 4.60 18.68
CA ASP A 98 8.29 4.13 17.55
C ASP A 98 7.38 3.84 16.33
N ILE A 99 7.96 3.55 15.17
CA ILE A 99 7.19 3.36 13.94
C ILE A 99 6.26 2.15 14.08
N TRP A 100 6.74 1.06 14.67
CA TRP A 100 5.95 -0.15 14.86
C TRP A 100 4.69 0.08 15.73
N ASP A 101 4.85 0.65 16.92
CA ASP A 101 3.72 0.90 17.83
C ASP A 101 2.77 1.97 17.26
N ARG A 102 3.28 2.91 16.47
CA ARG A 102 2.47 3.88 15.74
C ARG A 102 1.61 3.21 14.67
N GLU A 103 2.16 2.33 13.84
CA GLU A 103 1.39 1.61 12.82
C GLU A 103 0.33 0.68 13.46
N ILE A 104 0.63 0.08 14.62
CA ILE A 104 -0.39 -0.66 15.40
C ILE A 104 -1.51 0.25 15.86
N ALA A 105 -1.19 1.44 16.38
CA ALA A 105 -2.19 2.40 16.81
C ALA A 105 -3.11 2.83 15.65
N LEU A 106 -2.55 2.97 14.44
CA LEU A 106 -3.34 3.26 13.23
C LEU A 106 -4.23 2.08 12.81
N LEU A 107 -3.72 0.84 12.86
CA LEU A 107 -4.55 -0.37 12.63
C LEU A 107 -5.74 -0.45 13.59
N LEU A 108 -5.48 -0.24 14.88
CA LEU A 108 -6.52 -0.28 15.92
C LEU A 108 -7.53 0.86 15.80
N ARG A 109 -7.15 1.99 15.21
CA ARG A 109 -8.06 3.10 14.91
C ARG A 109 -9.05 2.73 13.79
N ASP A 110 -8.56 2.09 12.73
CA ASP A 110 -9.33 1.88 11.50
C ASP A 110 -10.06 0.55 11.45
N HIS A 111 -9.69 -0.40 12.32
CA HIS A 111 -10.23 -1.75 12.32
C HIS A 111 -10.64 -2.22 13.71
N THR A 112 -11.75 -2.95 13.79
CA THR A 112 -12.17 -3.62 15.02
C THR A 112 -11.36 -4.89 15.22
N MET A 113 -10.27 -4.78 15.96
CA MET A 113 -9.43 -5.91 16.35
C MET A 113 -8.77 -5.67 17.71
N VAL A 114 -8.23 -6.73 18.30
CA VAL A 114 -7.40 -6.63 19.52
C VAL A 114 -5.95 -6.34 19.12
N LYS A 115 -5.17 -5.78 20.06
CA LYS A 115 -3.75 -5.44 19.83
C LYS A 115 -2.93 -6.63 19.30
N ASP A 116 -3.14 -7.82 19.87
CA ASP A 116 -2.45 -9.04 19.44
C ASP A 116 -2.68 -9.34 17.94
N MET A 117 -3.92 -9.23 17.46
CA MET A 117 -4.24 -9.40 16.04
C MET A 117 -3.60 -8.31 15.17
N ALA A 118 -3.56 -7.06 15.64
CA ALA A 118 -2.89 -5.97 14.92
C ALA A 118 -1.37 -6.21 14.80
N GLU A 119 -0.72 -6.68 15.86
CA GLU A 119 0.70 -7.07 15.87
C GLU A 119 0.98 -8.22 14.87
N ARG A 120 0.13 -9.25 14.88
CA ARG A 120 0.22 -10.38 13.94
C ARG A 120 0.05 -9.93 12.48
N ILE A 121 -0.96 -9.10 12.20
CA ILE A 121 -1.23 -8.56 10.85
C ILE A 121 -0.07 -7.69 10.38
N LEU A 122 0.39 -6.74 11.20
CA LEU A 122 1.48 -5.84 10.83
C LEU A 122 2.77 -6.60 10.58
N GLY A 123 3.10 -7.57 11.43
CA GLY A 123 4.29 -8.41 11.27
C GLY A 123 4.31 -9.13 9.93
N ASN A 124 3.20 -9.80 9.58
CA ASN A 124 3.10 -10.52 8.31
C ASN A 124 3.06 -9.59 7.09
N ALA A 125 2.51 -8.38 7.24
CA ALA A 125 2.54 -7.37 6.19
C ALA A 125 3.98 -6.91 5.89
N VAL A 126 4.79 -6.64 6.92
CA VAL A 126 6.22 -6.30 6.77
C VAL A 126 6.98 -7.46 6.11
N MET A 127 6.75 -8.72 6.53
CA MET A 127 7.37 -9.90 5.89
C MET A 127 7.04 -9.98 4.40
N TYR A 128 5.76 -9.77 4.03
CA TYR A 128 5.33 -9.75 2.64
C TYR A 128 6.00 -8.63 1.85
N THR A 129 5.97 -7.39 2.36
CA THR A 129 6.58 -6.23 1.69
C THR A 129 8.07 -6.45 1.43
N LEU A 130 8.80 -6.94 2.43
CA LEU A 130 10.25 -7.19 2.31
C LEU A 130 10.52 -8.36 1.37
N GLY A 131 9.70 -9.42 1.43
CA GLY A 131 9.77 -10.52 0.48
C GLY A 131 9.56 -10.07 -0.98
N SER A 132 8.58 -9.19 -1.23
CA SER A 132 8.29 -8.63 -2.55
C SER A 132 9.38 -7.67 -3.05
N ILE A 133 10.03 -6.93 -2.15
CA ILE A 133 11.17 -6.06 -2.48
C ILE A 133 12.41 -6.89 -2.80
N GLU A 134 12.70 -7.92 -2.00
CA GLU A 134 13.87 -8.78 -2.18
C GLU A 134 13.74 -9.70 -3.40
N ASN A 135 12.51 -10.03 -3.81
CA ASN A 135 12.21 -10.99 -4.86
C ASN A 135 11.23 -10.43 -5.90
N PRO A 136 11.60 -9.37 -6.63
CA PRO A 136 10.68 -8.65 -7.54
C PRO A 136 10.16 -9.52 -8.70
N GLU A 137 10.86 -10.60 -9.04
CA GLU A 137 10.46 -11.55 -10.09
C GLU A 137 9.51 -12.65 -9.61
N VAL A 138 9.28 -12.75 -8.29
CA VAL A 138 8.40 -13.77 -7.71
C VAL A 138 7.01 -13.19 -7.57
N HIS A 139 6.02 -13.87 -8.14
CA HIS A 139 4.63 -13.49 -7.97
C HIS A 139 4.17 -13.86 -6.56
N LEU A 140 3.99 -12.83 -5.71
CA LEU A 140 3.51 -12.95 -4.34
C LEU A 140 2.12 -12.31 -4.22
N GLY A 141 1.32 -12.78 -3.26
CA GLY A 141 0.02 -12.20 -2.95
C GLY A 141 -0.43 -12.56 -1.54
N VAL A 142 -1.28 -11.73 -0.95
CA VAL A 142 -1.71 -11.85 0.45
C VAL A 142 -3.18 -12.25 0.59
N GLY A 143 -3.57 -12.80 1.74
CA GLY A 143 -4.98 -12.98 2.13
C GLY A 143 -5.57 -11.67 2.66
N LYS A 144 -6.90 -11.60 2.86
CA LYS A 144 -7.58 -10.35 3.27
C LYS A 144 -7.05 -9.78 4.58
N LEU A 145 -6.75 -10.64 5.56
CA LEU A 145 -6.25 -10.17 6.85
C LEU A 145 -4.85 -9.55 6.75
N VAL A 146 -3.92 -10.18 6.03
CA VAL A 146 -2.56 -9.62 5.83
C VAL A 146 -2.62 -8.36 4.94
N ASP A 147 -3.52 -8.33 3.96
CA ASP A 147 -3.80 -7.17 3.08
C ASP A 147 -4.16 -5.90 3.87
N ILE A 148 -4.81 -6.03 5.04
CA ILE A 148 -5.07 -4.90 5.94
C ILE A 148 -3.76 -4.23 6.39
N GLY A 149 -2.77 -5.01 6.82
CA GLY A 149 -1.47 -4.49 7.23
C GLY A 149 -0.68 -3.91 6.07
N VAL A 150 -0.74 -4.53 4.89
CA VAL A 150 -0.08 -4.00 3.68
C VAL A 150 -0.67 -2.65 3.29
N HIS A 151 -2.00 -2.51 3.29
CA HIS A 151 -2.64 -1.23 3.06
C HIS A 151 -2.28 -0.19 4.13
N GLN A 152 -2.17 -0.59 5.39
CA GLN A 152 -1.74 0.32 6.45
C GLN A 152 -0.36 0.92 6.14
N LEU A 153 0.63 0.08 5.80
CA LEU A 153 1.98 0.55 5.46
C LEU A 153 1.97 1.51 4.27
N ILE A 154 1.13 1.26 3.25
CA ILE A 154 1.04 2.10 2.05
C ILE A 154 0.31 3.42 2.32
N LEU A 155 -0.76 3.38 3.14
CA LEU A 155 -1.56 4.57 3.50
C LEU A 155 -0.75 5.55 4.35
N ASP A 156 0.17 5.06 5.18
CA ASP A 156 1.19 5.89 5.81
C ASP A 156 2.33 6.19 4.84
N THR A 157 2.03 7.04 3.86
CA THR A 157 2.95 7.30 2.74
C THR A 157 4.36 7.77 3.15
N PRO A 158 4.59 8.57 4.22
CA PRO A 158 5.95 8.83 4.72
C PRO A 158 6.71 7.57 5.14
N VAL A 159 6.05 6.66 5.87
CA VAL A 159 6.63 5.35 6.25
C VAL A 159 6.87 4.49 5.02
N TRP A 160 5.92 4.43 4.07
CA TRP A 160 6.08 3.70 2.81
C TRP A 160 7.29 4.18 2.00
N TRP A 161 7.47 5.49 1.89
CA TRP A 161 8.64 6.08 1.24
C TRP A 161 9.93 5.78 1.98
N GLY A 162 9.90 5.77 3.31
CA GLY A 162 11.03 5.34 4.14
C GLY A 162 11.43 3.89 3.86
N ILE A 163 10.46 2.97 3.76
CA ILE A 163 10.67 1.57 3.37
C ILE A 163 11.33 1.49 1.99
N CYS A 164 10.78 2.20 0.99
CA CYS A 164 11.33 2.22 -0.36
C CYS A 164 12.77 2.76 -0.40
N ARG A 165 13.07 3.82 0.35
CA ARG A 165 14.41 4.39 0.47
C ARG A 165 15.40 3.44 1.11
N LEU A 166 15.01 2.78 2.20
CA LEU A 166 15.90 1.90 2.93
C LEU A 166 16.10 0.56 2.21
N TYR A 167 15.01 -0.09 1.79
CA TYR A 167 15.06 -1.48 1.33
C TYR A 167 14.94 -1.64 -0.19
N ASN A 168 14.41 -0.66 -0.92
CA ASN A 168 14.23 -0.77 -2.38
C ASN A 168 15.15 0.17 -3.17
N GLY A 169 16.30 0.56 -2.58
CA GLY A 169 17.27 1.45 -3.22
C GLY A 169 16.70 2.82 -3.61
N GLY A 170 15.61 3.27 -2.95
CA GLY A 170 14.91 4.50 -3.28
C GLY A 170 13.88 4.39 -4.41
N ALA A 171 13.77 3.24 -5.08
CA ALA A 171 12.74 3.02 -6.08
C ALA A 171 11.37 2.90 -5.40
N PHE A 172 10.38 3.62 -5.92
CA PHE A 172 9.02 3.54 -5.42
C PHE A 172 8.39 2.22 -5.86
N LYS A 173 7.74 1.52 -4.94
CA LYS A 173 7.00 0.31 -5.26
C LYS A 173 5.50 0.62 -5.36
N HIS A 174 4.92 0.33 -6.53
CA HIS A 174 3.56 0.76 -6.86
C HIS A 174 2.53 -0.26 -6.39
N HIS A 175 1.51 0.21 -5.69
CA HIS A 175 0.35 -0.62 -5.36
C HIS A 175 -0.78 -0.38 -6.36
N ALA A 176 -1.11 -1.38 -7.17
CA ALA A 176 -2.15 -1.34 -8.19
C ALA A 176 -3.01 -2.62 -8.16
N PRO A 177 -4.02 -2.69 -7.27
CA PRO A 177 -4.86 -3.88 -7.14
C PRO A 177 -5.83 -4.04 -8.32
N PHE A 178 -6.16 -5.28 -8.67
CA PHE A 178 -7.31 -5.59 -9.52
C PHE A 178 -8.63 -5.33 -8.79
N ILE A 179 -9.71 -5.21 -9.58
CA ILE A 179 -11.07 -5.12 -9.05
C ILE A 179 -11.54 -6.49 -8.52
N GLU A 180 -11.23 -7.56 -9.24
CA GLU A 180 -11.61 -8.92 -8.87
C GLU A 180 -10.50 -9.61 -8.07
N ARG A 181 -10.91 -10.30 -7.00
CA ARG A 181 -10.00 -11.09 -6.16
C ARG A 181 -9.68 -12.42 -6.82
N ARG A 182 -8.41 -12.85 -6.70
CA ARG A 182 -7.96 -14.16 -7.16
C ARG A 182 -8.35 -15.23 -6.15
N ASN A 183 -8.69 -16.42 -6.64
CA ASN A 183 -9.00 -17.57 -5.79
C ASN A 183 -8.20 -18.83 -6.21
N ASP A 184 -6.89 -18.69 -6.37
CA ASP A 184 -6.01 -19.74 -6.93
C ASP A 184 -4.96 -20.28 -5.94
N GLY A 185 -5.12 -19.96 -4.64
CA GLY A 185 -4.22 -20.42 -3.59
C GLY A 185 -2.84 -19.72 -3.55
N LEU A 186 -2.67 -18.60 -4.25
CA LEU A 186 -1.42 -17.83 -4.27
C LEU A 186 -0.99 -17.38 -2.87
N CYS A 187 -1.95 -17.02 -2.01
CA CYS A 187 -1.74 -16.63 -0.61
C CYS A 187 -0.96 -17.72 0.15
N LEU A 188 -1.42 -18.97 0.10
CA LEU A 188 -0.74 -20.08 0.77
C LEU A 188 0.68 -20.27 0.25
N ARG A 189 0.86 -20.25 -1.07
CA ARG A 189 2.19 -20.36 -1.69
C ARG A 189 3.13 -19.21 -1.31
N THR A 190 2.57 -18.01 -1.09
CA THR A 190 3.32 -16.84 -0.63
C THR A 190 3.80 -17.06 0.82
N GLY A 191 2.93 -17.54 1.71
CA GLY A 191 3.31 -17.90 3.08
C GLY A 191 4.43 -18.95 3.10
N ASP A 192 4.29 -20.02 2.32
CA ASP A 192 5.31 -21.07 2.18
C ASP A 192 6.64 -20.52 1.64
N PHE A 193 6.57 -19.65 0.62
CA PHE A 193 7.74 -18.99 0.05
C PHE A 193 8.46 -18.13 1.09
N LEU A 194 7.74 -17.27 1.81
CA LEU A 194 8.33 -16.44 2.85
C LEU A 194 8.93 -17.28 3.98
N LYS A 195 8.27 -18.37 4.39
CA LYS A 195 8.82 -19.32 5.35
C LYS A 195 10.14 -19.91 4.85
N SER A 196 10.25 -20.24 3.56
CA SER A 196 11.50 -20.70 2.95
C SER A 196 12.65 -19.66 2.98
N GLN A 197 12.32 -18.36 3.10
CA GLN A 197 13.29 -17.27 3.26
C GLN A 197 13.71 -17.01 4.72
N GLY A 198 13.23 -17.83 5.66
CA GLY A 198 13.53 -17.74 7.09
C GLY A 198 12.60 -16.84 7.89
N TRP A 199 11.47 -16.41 7.32
CA TRP A 199 10.47 -15.64 8.06
C TRP A 199 9.65 -16.52 9.01
N ALA A 200 9.34 -15.99 10.20
CA ALA A 200 8.46 -16.63 11.18
C ALA A 200 6.98 -16.37 10.83
N ILE A 201 6.50 -17.03 9.77
CA ILE A 201 5.15 -16.84 9.23
C ILE A 201 4.06 -17.31 10.21
N ASP A 202 2.98 -16.54 10.30
CA ASP A 202 1.77 -16.90 11.06
C ASP A 202 0.85 -17.81 10.21
N GLU A 203 1.08 -19.12 10.28
CA GLU A 203 0.36 -20.08 9.42
C GLU A 203 -1.16 -20.00 9.53
N GLU A 204 -1.70 -19.69 10.71
CA GLU A 204 -3.15 -19.52 10.91
C GLU A 204 -3.67 -18.32 10.11
N LEU A 205 -2.98 -17.18 10.19
CA LEU A 205 -3.37 -15.95 9.50
C LEU A 205 -3.38 -16.13 7.97
N TRP A 206 -2.41 -16.86 7.42
CA TRP A 206 -2.33 -17.14 5.98
C TRP A 206 -3.33 -18.22 5.54
N ALA A 207 -3.73 -19.12 6.44
CA ALA A 207 -4.72 -20.17 6.15
C ALA A 207 -6.18 -19.66 6.12
N ILE A 208 -6.55 -18.68 6.96
CA ILE A 208 -7.92 -18.15 7.09
C ILE A 208 -8.50 -17.71 5.73
N ASP A 209 -7.70 -17.01 4.93
CA ASP A 209 -8.08 -16.53 3.58
C ASP A 209 -7.30 -17.26 2.47
N GLY A 210 -6.74 -18.44 2.75
CA GLY A 210 -5.76 -19.10 1.88
C GLY A 210 -6.22 -19.32 0.44
N THR A 211 -7.52 -19.49 0.22
CA THR A 211 -8.13 -19.67 -1.11
C THR A 211 -8.77 -18.41 -1.67
N SER A 212 -8.86 -17.31 -0.91
CA SER A 212 -9.42 -16.02 -1.34
C SER A 212 -8.37 -14.92 -1.25
N CYS A 213 -7.46 -14.96 -2.22
CA CYS A 213 -6.32 -14.07 -2.30
C CYS A 213 -6.76 -12.63 -2.61
N SER A 214 -5.97 -11.67 -2.15
CA SER A 214 -6.12 -10.27 -2.52
C SER A 214 -5.88 -10.08 -4.03
N PRO A 215 -6.41 -8.99 -4.60
CA PRO A 215 -6.38 -8.76 -6.03
C PRO A 215 -5.00 -8.25 -6.49
N CYS A 216 -3.90 -8.87 -6.04
CA CYS A 216 -2.55 -8.49 -6.45
C CYS A 216 -2.36 -8.73 -7.95
N ASP A 217 -1.75 -7.75 -8.64
CA ASP A 217 -1.60 -7.69 -10.10
C ASP A 217 -0.77 -8.87 -10.65
N ASN A 218 -1.13 -9.37 -11.84
CA ASN A 218 -0.34 -10.35 -12.59
C ASN A 218 0.84 -9.69 -13.32
N LYS A 219 0.93 -8.36 -13.31
CA LYS A 219 1.97 -7.60 -14.01
C LYS A 219 3.11 -7.28 -13.05
N VAL A 220 4.10 -8.18 -13.06
CA VAL A 220 5.50 -7.85 -12.77
C VAL A 220 6.02 -6.81 -13.79
N PRO A 221 7.02 -5.98 -13.42
CA PRO A 221 7.81 -6.04 -12.18
C PRO A 221 7.42 -5.00 -11.09
N ASP A 222 6.56 -4.02 -11.39
CA ASP A 222 6.41 -2.84 -10.53
C ASP A 222 5.26 -2.90 -9.52
N SER A 223 4.54 -4.03 -9.44
CA SER A 223 3.41 -4.21 -8.53
C SER A 223 3.85 -4.75 -7.16
N HIS A 224 3.44 -4.03 -6.10
CA HIS A 224 3.60 -4.22 -4.64
C HIS A 224 4.92 -3.93 -3.98
#